data_AF-A0A661N7A0-F1
#
_entry.id   AF-A0A661N7A0-F1
#
_cell.length_a   1.000
_cell.length_b   1.000
_cell.length_c   1.000
_cell.angle_alpha   90.00
_cell.angle_beta   90.00
_cell.angle_gamma   90.00
#
_symmetry.space_group_name_H-M   'P 1'
#
loop_
_entity.id
_entity.type
_entity.pdbx_description
1 polymer ?
#
loop_
_entity_poly.entity_id
_entity_poly.type
_entity_poly.pdbx_seq_one_letter_code
_entity_poly.pdbx_strand_id
1 'polypeptide(L)'
;MGRGETGCDASDDDGLGSAWQPEHNATVASFYLDRFEATVGRFRNFVDQYDGTPPANGEAAHPLISGSGWNSAWDGNLPVDQAALINNIKCDETYQTWTDSVGTNESYPVNCVSWYEAFAFCIWDGGRLPTGAEWEYAAAGGSDNRLFPWGQALPGCGQANCSEEGNSPLIAVGSYAGGQGRWGHDDLAGSMLEWTLDYYDVNRYSPGPGNPCDNCANL
;
A
#
# COMPACT_ATOMS: atom_id res chain seq x y z
N MET A 1 -2.77 11.75 -12.52
CA MET A 1 -2.63 10.30 -12.28
C MET A 1 -2.30 9.62 -13.59
N GLY A 2 -1.59 8.50 -13.56
CA GLY A 2 -1.23 7.74 -14.75
C GLY A 2 0.00 8.28 -15.47
N ARG A 3 1.06 8.65 -14.73
CA ARG A 3 2.37 8.86 -15.36
C ARG A 3 2.96 7.51 -15.73
N GLY A 4 3.48 7.43 -16.95
CA GLY A 4 4.26 6.29 -17.41
C GLY A 4 5.57 6.22 -16.65
N GLU A 5 5.87 5.00 -16.19
CA GLU A 5 7.17 4.41 -15.85
C GLU A 5 8.36 5.31 -16.22
N THR A 6 8.78 6.18 -15.30
CA THR A 6 10.11 6.81 -15.38
C THR A 6 10.77 6.91 -13.99
N GLY A 7 10.74 5.84 -13.19
CA GLY A 7 11.74 5.65 -12.15
C GLY A 7 11.64 4.39 -11.31
N CYS A 8 12.77 3.83 -10.87
CA CYS A 8 13.02 2.61 -10.05
C CYS A 8 12.34 1.29 -10.50
N ASP A 9 11.12 1.36 -11.03
CA ASP A 9 10.50 0.38 -11.92
C ASP A 9 10.81 0.71 -13.40
N ALA A 10 11.29 1.94 -13.67
CA ALA A 10 11.67 2.36 -15.02
C ALA A 10 13.09 2.02 -15.44
N SER A 11 13.49 0.76 -15.25
CA SER A 11 14.31 0.16 -16.30
C SER A 11 13.41 -0.01 -17.52
N ASP A 12 13.73 0.68 -18.62
CA ASP A 12 13.08 0.50 -19.91
C ASP A 12 12.75 -0.98 -20.20
N ASP A 13 11.50 -1.23 -20.62
CA ASP A 13 11.05 -2.42 -21.36
C ASP A 13 10.97 -3.76 -20.57
N ASP A 14 10.15 -3.83 -19.53
CA ASP A 14 9.65 -5.10 -18.98
C ASP A 14 8.43 -5.66 -19.75
N GLY A 15 7.96 -4.94 -20.77
CA GLY A 15 6.81 -5.33 -21.58
C GLY A 15 5.45 -5.21 -20.88
N LEU A 16 5.39 -4.58 -19.70
CA LEU A 16 4.13 -4.33 -18.97
C LEU A 16 3.43 -3.09 -19.56
N GLY A 17 2.85 -3.26 -20.75
CA GLY A 17 2.26 -2.19 -21.55
C GLY A 17 1.05 -1.46 -20.92
N SER A 18 0.84 -0.21 -21.39
CA SER A 18 -0.38 0.63 -21.41
C SER A 18 -1.32 0.75 -20.19
N ALA A 19 -1.20 -0.04 -19.13
CA ALA A 19 -2.19 -0.12 -18.05
C ALA A 19 -2.27 1.18 -17.23
N TRP A 20 -1.15 1.89 -17.11
CA TRP A 20 -1.03 3.18 -16.41
C TRP A 20 -1.13 4.39 -17.35
N GLN A 21 -1.59 4.17 -18.59
CA GLN A 21 -1.74 5.20 -19.62
C GLN A 21 -3.20 5.28 -20.09
N PRO A 22 -3.65 6.47 -20.52
CA PRO A 22 -2.94 7.74 -20.52
C PRO A 22 -3.02 8.46 -19.16
N GLU A 23 -2.16 9.47 -18.99
CA GLU A 23 -2.31 10.44 -17.90
C GLU A 23 -3.69 11.10 -17.98
N HIS A 24 -4.34 11.22 -16.83
CA HIS A 24 -5.67 11.82 -16.71
C HIS A 24 -5.79 12.64 -15.43
N ASN A 25 -6.74 13.58 -15.46
CA ASN A 25 -7.05 14.41 -14.30
C ASN A 25 -7.75 13.58 -13.24
N ALA A 26 -7.35 13.83 -11.99
CA ALA A 26 -7.95 13.21 -10.84
C ALA A 26 -8.09 14.22 -9.69
N THR A 27 -9.16 14.06 -8.92
CA THR A 27 -9.47 14.80 -7.71
C THR A 27 -9.60 13.80 -6.57
N VAL A 28 -8.98 14.12 -5.45
CA VAL A 28 -9.01 13.30 -4.24
C VAL A 28 -9.37 14.23 -3.09
N ALA A 29 -10.34 13.82 -2.27
CA ALA A 29 -10.72 14.56 -1.08
C ALA A 29 -9.58 14.54 -0.05
N SER A 30 -9.70 15.35 1.00
CA SER A 30 -8.73 15.30 2.09
C SER A 30 -8.80 13.95 2.81
N PHE A 31 -7.64 13.36 3.04
CA PHE A 31 -7.46 12.08 3.71
C PHE A 31 -6.21 12.12 4.58
N TYR A 32 -6.06 11.12 5.45
CA TYR A 32 -4.82 10.83 6.15
C TYR A 32 -4.24 9.54 5.57
N LEU A 33 -2.92 9.50 5.45
CA LEU A 33 -2.17 8.31 5.12
C LEU A 33 -1.14 8.10 6.22
N ASP A 34 -0.86 6.84 6.55
CA ASP A 34 0.18 6.53 7.50
C ASP A 34 1.53 7.05 7.00
N ARG A 35 2.37 7.49 7.93
CA ARG A 35 3.68 8.06 7.60
C ARG A 35 4.58 7.06 6.87
N PHE A 36 4.43 5.78 7.17
CA PHE A 36 5.17 4.65 6.59
C PHE A 36 4.28 3.41 6.74
N GLU A 37 4.71 2.28 6.18
CA GLU A 37 3.94 1.03 6.21
C GLU A 37 3.69 0.55 7.65
N ALA A 38 2.57 -0.16 7.85
CA ALA A 38 2.27 -0.75 9.15
C ALA A 38 3.43 -1.64 9.62
N THR A 39 3.93 -1.41 10.83
CA THR A 39 5.06 -2.19 11.33
C THR A 39 4.62 -3.52 11.92
N VAL A 40 5.54 -4.48 12.03
CA VAL A 40 5.35 -5.74 12.76
C VAL A 40 4.81 -5.47 14.16
N GLY A 41 5.31 -4.46 14.88
CA GLY A 41 4.85 -4.16 16.23
C GLY A 41 3.45 -3.55 16.30
N ARG A 42 3.06 -2.76 15.30
CA ARG A 42 1.68 -2.26 15.21
C ARG A 42 0.71 -3.40 14.87
N PHE A 43 1.09 -4.24 13.91
CA PHE A 43 0.32 -5.42 13.52
C PHE A 43 0.25 -6.48 14.64
N ARG A 44 1.29 -6.60 15.48
CA ARG A 44 1.28 -7.48 16.64
C ARG A 44 0.16 -7.15 17.62
N ASN A 45 -0.10 -5.86 17.87
CA ASN A 45 -1.21 -5.44 18.73
C ASN A 45 -2.58 -5.88 18.18
N PHE A 46 -2.71 -5.95 16.85
CA PHE A 46 -3.88 -6.51 16.18
C PHE A 46 -3.95 -8.02 16.37
N VAL A 47 -2.85 -8.74 16.07
CA VAL A 47 -2.75 -10.20 16.27
C VAL A 47 -3.09 -10.59 17.71
N ASP A 48 -2.60 -9.87 18.70
CA ASP A 48 -2.83 -10.12 20.13
C ASP A 48 -4.31 -10.04 20.53
N GLN A 49 -5.12 -9.30 19.77
CA GLN A 49 -6.56 -9.11 19.99
C GLN A 49 -7.43 -9.85 18.97
N TYR A 50 -6.82 -10.51 18.00
CA TYR A 50 -7.53 -11.15 16.90
C TYR A 50 -8.25 -12.41 17.38
N ASP A 51 -9.58 -12.43 17.26
CA ASP A 51 -10.43 -13.55 17.67
C ASP A 51 -11.15 -14.26 16.50
N GLY A 52 -10.85 -13.85 15.26
CA GLY A 52 -11.50 -14.36 14.05
C GLY A 52 -12.85 -13.71 13.72
N THR A 53 -13.32 -12.74 14.53
CA THR A 53 -14.54 -12.00 14.22
C THR A 53 -14.31 -11.05 13.05
N PRO A 54 -15.05 -11.18 11.93
CA PRO A 54 -14.90 -10.28 10.80
C PRO A 54 -15.43 -8.87 11.13
N PRO A 55 -14.91 -7.82 10.48
CA PRO A 55 -15.49 -6.48 10.54
C PRO A 55 -16.96 -6.43 10.12
N ALA A 56 -17.68 -5.40 10.57
CA ALA A 56 -19.07 -5.22 10.17
C ALA A 56 -19.18 -4.83 8.67
N ASN A 57 -20.24 -5.30 8.01
CA ASN A 57 -20.48 -4.93 6.62
C ASN A 57 -20.65 -3.40 6.45
N GLY A 58 -19.83 -2.80 5.58
CA GLY A 58 -19.74 -1.37 5.32
C GLY A 58 -18.74 -0.63 6.22
N GLU A 59 -18.07 -1.31 7.14
CA GLU A 59 -17.11 -0.70 8.05
C GLU A 59 -15.88 -0.13 7.31
N ALA A 60 -15.38 0.99 7.81
CA ALA A 60 -14.27 1.77 7.23
C ALA A 60 -14.43 2.13 5.74
N ALA A 61 -15.67 2.33 5.28
CA ALA A 61 -15.93 2.87 3.95
C ALA A 61 -15.30 4.26 3.77
N HIS A 62 -14.74 4.50 2.58
CA HIS A 62 -14.39 5.83 2.13
C HIS A 62 -15.66 6.71 2.08
N PRO A 63 -15.64 7.94 2.64
CA PRO A 63 -16.84 8.76 2.85
C PRO A 63 -17.55 9.17 1.54
N LEU A 64 -16.83 9.15 0.42
CA LEU A 64 -17.34 9.53 -0.90
C LEU A 64 -17.44 8.37 -1.89
N ILE A 65 -17.10 7.14 -1.50
CA ILE A 65 -17.16 5.97 -2.39
C ILE A 65 -18.11 4.95 -1.79
N SER A 66 -19.32 4.87 -2.33
CA SER A 66 -20.30 3.88 -1.89
C SER A 66 -19.78 2.46 -2.15
N GLY A 67 -19.90 1.57 -1.15
CA GLY A 67 -19.47 0.17 -1.27
C GLY A 67 -17.98 -0.08 -1.02
N SER A 68 -17.21 0.95 -0.65
CA SER A 68 -15.77 0.84 -0.36
C SER A 68 -15.43 0.26 1.02
N GLY A 69 -16.42 0.06 1.89
CA GLY A 69 -16.22 -0.54 3.19
C GLY A 69 -16.09 -2.07 3.12
N TRP A 70 -15.83 -2.69 4.26
CA TRP A 70 -15.78 -4.15 4.37
C TRP A 70 -17.05 -4.80 3.79
N ASN A 71 -16.92 -5.84 2.99
CA ASN A 71 -18.04 -6.60 2.45
C ASN A 71 -18.10 -7.96 3.15
N SER A 72 -19.25 -8.31 3.73
CA SER A 72 -19.40 -9.60 4.44
C SER A 72 -19.21 -10.83 3.55
N ALA A 73 -19.23 -10.66 2.22
CA ALA A 73 -18.82 -11.72 1.30
C ALA A 73 -17.34 -12.13 1.46
N TRP A 74 -16.52 -11.28 2.09
CA TRP A 74 -15.10 -11.52 2.31
C TRP A 74 -14.78 -12.24 3.61
N ASP A 75 -15.75 -12.40 4.52
CA ASP A 75 -15.55 -12.96 5.86
C ASP A 75 -14.83 -14.33 5.82
N GLY A 76 -15.14 -15.15 4.82
CA GLY A 76 -14.52 -16.47 4.64
C GLY A 76 -13.04 -16.46 4.22
N ASN A 77 -12.47 -15.29 3.90
CA ASN A 77 -11.05 -15.14 3.57
C ASN A 77 -10.20 -14.78 4.80
N LEU A 78 -10.84 -14.46 5.93
CA LEU A 78 -10.12 -14.15 7.16
C LEU A 78 -9.70 -15.45 7.89
N PRO A 79 -8.55 -15.43 8.58
CA PRO A 79 -8.18 -16.52 9.48
C PRO A 79 -9.25 -16.76 10.54
N VAL A 80 -9.51 -18.03 10.86
CA VAL A 80 -10.58 -18.40 11.80
C VAL A 80 -10.28 -18.03 13.25
N ASP A 81 -9.01 -17.83 13.59
CA ASP A 81 -8.54 -17.45 14.93
C ASP A 81 -7.11 -16.86 14.87
N GLN A 82 -6.60 -16.45 16.04
CA GLN A 82 -5.24 -15.93 16.20
C GLN A 82 -4.16 -16.88 15.70
N ALA A 83 -4.29 -18.19 15.94
CA ALA A 83 -3.27 -19.16 15.56
C ALA A 83 -3.20 -19.31 14.04
N ALA A 84 -4.35 -19.29 13.36
CA ALA A 84 -4.43 -19.27 11.91
C ALA A 84 -3.82 -17.99 11.33
N LEU A 85 -4.08 -16.82 11.93
CA LEU A 85 -3.49 -15.55 11.48
C LEU A 85 -1.96 -15.58 11.60
N ILE A 86 -1.41 -16.03 12.74
CA ILE A 86 0.04 -16.16 12.92
C ILE A 86 0.66 -17.11 11.90
N ASN A 87 -0.03 -18.19 11.53
CA ASN A 87 0.45 -19.11 10.50
C ASN A 87 0.42 -18.49 9.10
N ASN A 88 -0.58 -17.66 8.78
CA ASN A 88 -0.70 -17.02 7.48
C ASN A 88 0.36 -15.95 7.23
N ILE A 89 0.68 -15.14 8.24
CA ILE A 89 1.67 -14.05 8.13
C ILE A 89 3.12 -14.53 8.20
N LYS A 90 3.33 -15.83 8.42
CA LYS A 90 4.62 -16.50 8.25
C LYS A 90 4.74 -16.99 6.82
N CYS A 91 5.80 -16.56 6.15
CA CYS A 91 6.08 -16.94 4.78
C CYS A 91 7.50 -17.51 4.67
N ASP A 92 8.18 -17.29 3.55
CA ASP A 92 9.56 -17.71 3.39
C ASP A 92 10.44 -16.99 4.44
N GLU A 93 11.20 -17.77 5.21
CA GLU A 93 12.07 -17.27 6.28
C GLU A 93 13.12 -16.28 5.76
N THR A 94 13.41 -16.29 4.46
CA THR A 94 14.32 -15.34 3.79
C THR A 94 13.75 -13.94 3.74
N TYR A 95 12.42 -13.81 3.62
CA TYR A 95 11.74 -12.54 3.38
C TYR A 95 10.86 -12.10 4.54
N GLN A 96 10.39 -13.00 5.40
CA GLN A 96 9.42 -12.64 6.45
C GLN A 96 9.99 -11.62 7.45
N THR A 97 9.17 -10.65 7.83
CA THR A 97 9.52 -9.71 8.91
C THR A 97 8.90 -10.10 10.24
N TRP A 98 7.81 -10.87 10.23
CA TRP A 98 7.17 -11.37 11.44
C TRP A 98 8.09 -12.29 12.24
N THR A 99 8.05 -12.15 13.57
CA THR A 99 8.70 -13.05 14.52
C THR A 99 7.72 -13.39 15.65
N ASP A 100 7.78 -14.62 16.18
CA ASP A 100 6.85 -15.04 17.24
C ASP A 100 7.08 -14.34 18.57
N SER A 101 8.25 -13.74 18.77
CA SER A 101 8.62 -13.01 19.97
C SER A 101 8.93 -11.57 19.63
N VAL A 102 8.49 -10.65 20.49
CA VAL A 102 8.85 -9.23 20.40
C VAL A 102 10.37 -9.07 20.31
N GLY A 103 10.84 -8.24 19.37
CA GLY A 103 12.27 -8.09 19.12
C GLY A 103 12.63 -6.87 18.28
N THR A 104 13.73 -6.97 17.55
CA THR A 104 14.21 -5.87 16.68
C THR A 104 13.32 -5.65 15.46
N ASN A 105 12.56 -6.67 15.04
CA ASN A 105 11.70 -6.59 13.86
C ASN A 105 10.44 -5.76 14.08
N GLU A 106 10.12 -5.34 15.31
CA GLU A 106 8.90 -4.56 15.60
C GLU A 106 8.84 -3.22 14.83
N SER A 107 9.98 -2.70 14.38
CA SER A 107 10.09 -1.49 13.55
C SER A 107 10.17 -1.78 12.05
N TYR A 108 10.14 -3.04 11.64
CA TYR A 108 10.15 -3.43 10.22
C TYR A 108 8.72 -3.40 9.71
N PRO A 109 8.50 -3.17 8.41
CA PRO A 109 7.16 -3.19 7.87
C PRO A 109 6.64 -4.64 7.91
N VAL A 110 5.38 -4.83 8.28
CA VAL A 110 4.75 -6.16 8.29
C VAL A 110 4.55 -6.62 6.85
N ASN A 111 4.91 -7.87 6.57
CA ASN A 111 4.77 -8.44 5.23
C ASN A 111 4.04 -9.77 5.27
N CYS A 112 3.84 -10.37 4.09
CA CYS A 112 3.16 -11.65 3.94
C CYS A 112 1.73 -11.65 4.48
N VAL A 113 1.12 -10.45 4.51
CA VAL A 113 -0.30 -10.25 4.81
C VAL A 113 -1.10 -10.26 3.51
N SER A 114 -2.21 -10.99 3.51
CA SER A 114 -3.19 -10.89 2.43
C SER A 114 -3.87 -9.52 2.45
N TRP A 115 -4.50 -9.17 1.34
CA TRP A 115 -5.32 -7.96 1.24
C TRP A 115 -6.44 -7.91 2.30
N TYR A 116 -7.08 -9.05 2.57
CA TYR A 116 -8.16 -9.15 3.55
C TYR A 116 -7.66 -8.93 4.98
N GLU A 117 -6.51 -9.50 5.34
CA GLU A 117 -5.87 -9.28 6.64
C GLU A 117 -5.39 -7.83 6.80
N ALA A 118 -4.84 -7.23 5.74
CA ALA A 118 -4.45 -5.82 5.73
C ALA A 118 -5.66 -4.89 5.93
N PHE A 119 -6.77 -5.13 5.24
CA PHE A 119 -7.96 -4.29 5.39
C PHE A 119 -8.61 -4.47 6.78
N ALA A 120 -8.69 -5.70 7.30
CA ALA A 120 -9.16 -5.96 8.66
C ALA A 120 -8.28 -5.28 9.72
N PHE A 121 -6.94 -5.30 9.53
CA PHE A 121 -6.02 -4.55 10.36
C PHE A 121 -6.28 -3.04 10.30
N CYS A 122 -6.42 -2.46 9.11
CA CYS A 122 -6.72 -1.03 8.98
C CYS A 122 -8.02 -0.66 9.71
N ILE A 123 -9.07 -1.48 9.60
CA ILE A 123 -10.34 -1.27 10.32
C ILE A 123 -10.12 -1.29 11.84
N TRP A 124 -9.41 -2.29 12.34
CA TRP A 124 -9.10 -2.41 13.78
C TRP A 124 -8.29 -1.21 14.29
N ASP A 125 -7.39 -0.68 13.46
CA ASP A 125 -6.58 0.51 13.78
C ASP A 125 -7.32 1.85 13.58
N GLY A 126 -8.61 1.80 13.22
CA GLY A 126 -9.46 2.97 13.02
C GLY A 126 -9.26 3.70 11.69
N GLY A 127 -8.60 3.04 10.72
CA GLY A 127 -8.37 3.51 9.36
C GLY A 127 -9.05 2.63 8.31
N ARG A 128 -8.56 2.74 7.07
CA ARG A 128 -8.92 1.92 5.90
C ARG A 128 -7.72 1.82 4.96
N LEU A 129 -7.76 0.90 4.00
CA LEU A 129 -6.81 0.95 2.88
C LEU A 129 -6.99 2.26 2.08
N PRO A 130 -5.89 2.87 1.59
CA PRO A 130 -5.99 3.97 0.64
C PRO A 130 -6.54 3.46 -0.69
N THR A 131 -7.22 4.32 -1.45
CA THR A 131 -7.43 4.02 -2.87
C THR A 131 -6.10 4.15 -3.62
N GLY A 132 -5.97 3.51 -4.77
CA GLY A 132 -4.81 3.71 -5.65
C GLY A 132 -4.63 5.18 -6.03
N ALA A 133 -5.74 5.90 -6.18
CA ALA A 133 -5.76 7.34 -6.40
C ALA A 133 -5.19 8.15 -5.21
N GLU A 134 -5.57 7.81 -3.98
CA GLU A 134 -5.01 8.46 -2.77
C GLU A 134 -3.52 8.16 -2.61
N TRP A 135 -3.13 6.91 -2.82
CA TRP A 135 -1.75 6.48 -2.73
C TRP A 135 -0.87 7.20 -3.76
N GLU A 136 -1.28 7.20 -5.04
CA GLU A 136 -0.56 7.92 -6.10
C GLU A 136 -0.53 9.43 -5.85
N TYR A 137 -1.62 10.01 -5.32
CA TYR A 137 -1.62 11.44 -4.96
C TYR A 137 -0.58 11.75 -3.89
N ALA A 138 -0.44 10.89 -2.87
CA ALA A 138 0.58 11.03 -1.84
C ALA A 138 2.00 10.90 -2.42
N ALA A 139 2.24 9.85 -3.23
CA ALA A 139 3.53 9.54 -3.84
C ALA A 139 3.95 10.60 -4.88
N ALA A 140 3.04 11.12 -5.70
CA ALA A 140 3.34 12.14 -6.70
C ALA A 140 3.41 13.56 -6.11
N GLY A 141 3.22 13.74 -4.80
CA GLY A 141 3.20 15.07 -4.17
C GLY A 141 2.02 15.94 -4.60
N GLY A 142 0.89 15.31 -4.93
CA GLY A 142 -0.35 15.92 -5.36
C GLY A 142 -0.22 16.64 -6.69
N SER A 143 -0.56 17.94 -6.72
CA SER A 143 -0.49 18.75 -7.94
C SER A 143 0.93 19.00 -8.45
N ASP A 144 1.95 18.70 -7.64
CA ASP A 144 3.35 18.80 -8.07
C ASP A 144 3.69 17.74 -9.13
N ASN A 145 2.93 16.63 -9.16
CA ASN A 145 3.05 15.54 -10.13
C ASN A 145 4.51 15.08 -10.31
N ARG A 146 5.13 14.75 -9.18
CA ARG A 146 6.53 14.35 -9.06
C ARG A 146 6.77 12.99 -9.70
N LEU A 147 7.99 12.79 -10.17
CA LEU A 147 8.39 11.52 -10.75
C LEU A 147 8.66 10.46 -9.68
N PHE A 148 9.17 10.89 -8.53
CA PHE A 148 9.38 10.11 -7.32
C PHE A 148 8.78 10.86 -6.13
N PRO A 149 8.53 10.19 -4.98
CA PRO A 149 8.11 10.86 -3.76
C PRO A 149 8.95 12.10 -3.40
N TRP A 150 10.27 11.98 -3.52
CA TRP A 150 11.24 13.03 -3.24
C TRP A 150 11.43 14.08 -4.35
N GLY A 151 10.82 13.91 -5.53
CA GLY A 151 10.88 14.90 -6.61
C GLY A 151 11.17 14.31 -8.00
N GLN A 152 12.12 14.92 -8.71
CA GLN A 152 12.44 14.60 -10.11
C GLN A 152 13.79 13.91 -10.28
N ALA A 153 14.61 13.87 -9.23
CA ALA A 153 15.93 13.27 -9.28
C ALA A 153 15.81 11.74 -9.28
N LEU A 154 16.55 11.08 -10.18
CA LEU A 154 16.69 9.62 -10.18
C LEU A 154 17.12 9.11 -8.79
N PRO A 155 16.71 7.90 -8.39
CA PRO A 155 17.10 7.30 -7.12
C PRO A 155 18.62 7.22 -7.00
N GLY A 156 19.13 7.50 -5.80
CA GLY A 156 20.50 7.22 -5.42
C GLY A 156 20.54 6.38 -4.15
N CYS A 157 21.73 6.22 -3.57
CA CYS A 157 21.88 5.62 -2.25
C CYS A 157 21.32 6.58 -1.19
N GLY A 158 20.07 6.40 -0.76
CA GLY A 158 19.49 7.22 0.31
C GLY A 158 18.01 7.60 0.15
N GLN A 159 17.40 7.28 -1.00
CA GLN A 159 16.02 7.65 -1.30
C GLN A 159 15.02 6.51 -1.17
N ALA A 160 15.43 5.28 -1.45
CA ALA A 160 14.53 4.14 -1.40
C ALA A 160 15.31 2.86 -1.10
N ASN A 161 14.62 1.89 -0.52
CA ASN A 161 15.11 0.52 -0.44
C ASN A 161 14.80 -0.20 -1.75
N CYS A 162 15.61 0.01 -2.78
CA CYS A 162 15.43 -0.60 -4.09
C CYS A 162 16.76 -1.19 -4.59
N SER A 163 16.74 -2.42 -5.10
CA SER A 163 17.88 -2.99 -5.82
C SER A 163 17.46 -3.37 -7.23
N GLU A 164 18.23 -2.92 -8.22
CA GLU A 164 18.12 -3.36 -9.62
C GLU A 164 18.37 -4.89 -9.78
N GLU A 165 18.96 -5.55 -8.77
CA GLU A 165 19.38 -6.96 -8.81
C GLU A 165 18.63 -7.89 -7.83
N GLY A 166 17.46 -7.46 -7.33
CA GLY A 166 16.45 -8.36 -6.75
C GLY A 166 16.71 -8.93 -5.34
N ASN A 167 17.50 -8.28 -4.48
CA ASN A 167 17.56 -8.63 -3.05
C ASN A 167 18.05 -7.47 -2.19
N SER A 168 17.21 -6.45 -2.03
CA SER A 168 17.40 -5.48 -0.95
C SER A 168 16.87 -6.07 0.35
N PRO A 169 17.65 -6.11 1.44
CA PRO A 169 17.14 -6.57 2.71
C PRO A 169 16.01 -5.65 3.16
N LEU A 170 14.92 -6.21 3.69
CA LEU A 170 13.94 -5.40 4.41
C LEU A 170 14.61 -4.78 5.63
N ILE A 171 14.35 -3.49 5.84
CA ILE A 171 14.89 -2.73 6.96
C ILE A 171 13.76 -2.03 7.70
N ALA A 172 14.10 -1.36 8.81
CA ALA A 172 13.13 -0.59 9.57
C ALA A 172 12.49 0.50 8.71
N VAL A 173 11.19 0.73 8.89
CA VAL A 173 10.47 1.83 8.24
C VAL A 173 11.09 3.19 8.55
N GLY A 174 10.99 4.14 7.62
CA GLY A 174 11.52 5.49 7.75
C GLY A 174 13.05 5.57 7.73
N SER A 175 13.75 4.53 7.27
CA SER A 175 15.21 4.49 7.24
C SER A 175 15.81 5.41 6.17
N TYR A 176 15.07 5.68 5.09
CA TYR A 176 15.52 6.50 3.96
C TYR A 176 14.96 7.92 4.03
N ALA A 177 15.48 8.73 4.94
CA ALA A 177 15.01 10.12 5.11
C ALA A 177 15.12 10.99 3.85
N GLY A 178 15.99 10.63 2.89
CA GLY A 178 16.09 11.31 1.59
C GLY A 178 14.93 10.98 0.63
N GLY A 179 14.14 9.96 0.94
CA GLY A 179 13.03 9.43 0.15
C GLY A 179 11.67 10.08 0.39
N GLN A 180 11.59 11.02 1.34
CA GLN A 180 10.31 11.52 1.83
C GLN A 180 9.47 12.18 0.74
N GLY A 181 8.19 11.82 0.72
CA GLY A 181 7.14 12.49 -0.03
C GLY A 181 6.91 13.93 0.44
N ARG A 182 6.12 14.69 -0.32
CA ARG A 182 5.79 16.11 -0.05
C ARG A 182 5.33 16.38 1.39
N TRP A 183 4.58 15.45 1.97
CA TRP A 183 3.99 15.57 3.30
C TRP A 183 4.75 14.78 4.38
N GLY A 184 5.96 14.31 4.09
CA GLY A 184 6.80 13.59 5.04
C GLY A 184 6.49 12.10 5.18
N HIS A 185 5.70 11.54 4.26
CA HIS A 185 5.54 10.09 4.14
C HIS A 185 6.87 9.48 3.68
N ASP A 186 7.36 8.52 4.42
CA ASP A 186 8.52 7.70 4.13
C ASP A 186 8.09 6.47 3.31
N ASP A 187 9.04 5.83 2.63
CA ASP A 187 8.90 4.50 2.00
C ASP A 187 7.80 4.31 0.92
N LEU A 188 7.16 5.39 0.43
CA LEU A 188 6.26 5.38 -0.74
C LEU A 188 6.91 4.89 -2.06
N ALA A 189 8.21 4.63 -2.06
CA ALA A 189 8.93 4.00 -3.16
C ALA A 189 9.99 3.03 -2.62
N GLY A 190 10.05 1.84 -3.21
CA GLY A 190 10.87 0.74 -2.71
C GLY A 190 10.27 0.09 -1.46
N SER A 191 11.10 -0.52 -0.63
CA SER A 191 10.66 -1.28 0.55
C SER A 191 9.80 -2.49 0.17
N MET A 192 8.48 -2.33 0.10
CA MET A 192 7.54 -3.40 -0.22
C MET A 192 6.38 -2.87 -1.06
N LEU A 193 5.65 -3.80 -1.68
CA LEU A 193 4.37 -3.47 -2.30
C LEU A 193 3.33 -3.14 -1.22
N GLU A 194 2.58 -2.07 -1.44
CA GLU A 194 1.54 -1.59 -0.53
C GLU A 194 0.15 -1.91 -1.09
N TRP A 195 -0.69 -2.59 -0.30
CA TRP A 195 -2.06 -2.89 -0.69
C TRP A 195 -2.89 -1.60 -0.77
N THR A 196 -3.66 -1.48 -1.86
CA THR A 196 -4.68 -0.43 -2.02
C THR A 196 -6.07 -1.07 -2.06
N LEU A 197 -7.12 -0.27 -1.85
CA LEU A 197 -8.51 -0.73 -1.93
C LEU A 197 -8.90 -1.24 -3.33
N ASP A 198 -8.19 -0.82 -4.37
CA ASP A 198 -8.55 -1.04 -5.76
C ASP A 198 -8.29 -2.49 -6.22
N TYR A 199 -9.24 -3.09 -6.94
CA TYR A 199 -8.99 -4.25 -7.80
C TYR A 199 -8.07 -3.88 -8.96
N TYR A 200 -7.18 -4.79 -9.32
CA TYR A 200 -6.34 -4.65 -10.50
C TYR A 200 -7.18 -4.76 -11.78
N ASP A 201 -7.08 -3.75 -12.65
CA ASP A 201 -7.69 -3.73 -13.98
C ASP A 201 -6.76 -3.03 -14.98
N VAL A 202 -6.23 -3.78 -15.95
CA VAL A 202 -5.34 -3.28 -17.01
C VAL A 202 -6.01 -2.28 -17.94
N ASN A 203 -7.34 -2.25 -18.00
CA ASN A 203 -8.10 -1.33 -18.83
C ASN A 203 -8.61 -0.12 -18.05
N ARG A 204 -8.23 0.01 -16.77
CA ARG A 204 -8.74 1.07 -15.89
C ARG A 204 -8.59 2.46 -16.49
N TYR A 205 -7.48 2.71 -17.18
CA TYR A 205 -7.18 3.99 -17.80
C TYR A 205 -7.29 3.96 -19.34
N SER A 206 -7.71 2.86 -19.96
CA SER A 206 -7.80 2.73 -21.42
C SER A 206 -8.55 3.92 -22.08
N PRO A 207 -8.09 4.43 -23.24
CA PRO A 207 -8.52 5.70 -23.82
C PRO A 207 -9.96 5.65 -24.37
N GLY A 208 -10.92 5.74 -23.46
CA GLY A 208 -12.27 6.25 -23.71
C GLY A 208 -12.36 7.72 -23.28
N PRO A 209 -13.40 8.47 -23.69
CA PRO A 209 -13.53 9.88 -23.33
C PRO A 209 -13.50 10.02 -21.80
N GLY A 210 -12.47 10.75 -21.34
CA GLY A 210 -12.07 10.95 -19.95
C GLY A 210 -13.15 10.72 -18.92
N ASN A 211 -13.01 9.63 -18.16
CA ASN A 211 -13.64 9.56 -16.85
C ASN A 211 -12.64 10.15 -15.85
N PRO A 212 -12.72 11.45 -15.53
CA PRO A 212 -11.86 12.01 -14.50
C PRO A 212 -12.08 11.21 -13.22
N CYS A 213 -10.99 10.79 -12.59
CA CYS A 213 -11.10 10.15 -11.28
C CYS A 213 -11.55 11.23 -10.29
N ASP A 214 -12.78 11.16 -9.78
CA ASP A 214 -13.23 11.98 -8.66
C ASP A 214 -13.46 11.05 -7.47
N ASN A 215 -12.49 11.02 -6.55
CA ASN A 215 -12.47 10.08 -5.43
C ASN A 215 -12.74 8.65 -5.90
N CYS A 216 -11.96 8.15 -6.84
CA CYS A 216 -12.24 6.85 -7.46
C CYS A 216 -11.53 5.70 -6.73
N ALA A 217 -12.16 4.52 -6.76
CA ALA A 217 -11.58 3.23 -6.46
C ALA A 217 -12.17 2.19 -7.43
N ASN A 218 -11.43 1.14 -7.77
CA ASN A 218 -11.96 -0.01 -8.49
C ASN A 218 -12.46 -1.06 -7.49
N LEU A 219 -13.78 -1.25 -7.36
CA LEU A 219 -14.39 -2.13 -6.33
C LEU A 219 -14.98 -3.42 -6.90
#